data_AF-A0A7S4W8H0-F1
#
_entry.id   AF-A0A7S4W8H0-F1
#
_cell.length_a   1.000
_cell.length_b   1.000
_cell.length_c   1.000
_cell.angle_alpha   90.00
_cell.angle_beta   90.00
_cell.angle_gamma   90.00
#
_symmetry.space_group_name_H-M   'P 1'
#
loop_
_entity.id
_entity.type
_entity.pdbx_description
1 polymer ?
#
loop_
_entity_poly.entity_id
_entity_poly.type
_entity_poly.pdbx_seq_one_letter_code
_entity_poly.pdbx_strand_id
1 'polypeptide(L)'
;SILKLFMREEEGFHDELSGKERKSSDDSNNQFLMLDFAVDEGLLQKEGRNYNFAHDQIQHAAYSLIPEDERGRLHKHIGKLILIYVSDDELDDVLFLAVDQLNRGAAFIEEEEEKMDLAMLNLRAGEK
;
A
#
# COMPACT_ATOMS: atom_id res chain seq x y z
N SER A 1 0.19 9.77 9.04
CA SER A 1 -0.26 9.19 7.77
C SER A 1 0.55 7.98 7.44
N ILE A 2 -0.11 6.93 6.94
CA ILE A 2 0.40 5.60 6.57
C ILE A 2 1.65 5.67 5.67
N LEU A 3 1.74 6.72 4.86
CA LEU A 3 2.89 6.99 4.01
C LEU A 3 4.16 7.45 4.75
N LYS A 4 4.08 7.80 6.05
CA LYS A 4 5.25 8.13 6.87
C LYS A 4 6.04 6.91 7.33
N LEU A 5 5.39 5.74 7.45
CA LEU A 5 6.04 4.50 7.85
C LEU A 5 6.77 3.82 6.68
N PHE A 6 6.29 4.01 5.45
CA PHE A 6 6.89 3.37 4.27
C PHE A 6 8.27 3.90 3.85
N MET A 7 8.78 4.98 4.46
CA MET A 7 9.93 5.72 3.89
C MET A 7 10.97 6.17 4.93
N ARG A 8 11.01 5.57 6.12
CA ARG A 8 12.00 5.94 7.15
C ARG A 8 13.32 5.17 7.06
N GLU A 9 13.39 4.05 6.34
CA GLU A 9 14.63 3.27 6.19
C GLU A 9 15.08 3.12 4.74
N GLU A 10 15.59 4.20 4.15
CA GLU A 10 16.36 4.15 2.88
C GLU A 10 17.57 5.10 2.99
N GLU A 11 18.28 5.05 4.12
CA GLU A 11 19.68 5.49 4.21
C GLU A 11 20.58 4.25 4.31
N GLY A 12 20.78 3.60 3.16
CA GLY A 12 21.94 2.75 2.95
C GLY A 12 21.62 1.33 2.52
N PHE A 13 21.34 1.11 1.23
CA PHE A 13 21.73 -0.13 0.57
C PHE A 13 22.07 0.15 -0.90
N HIS A 14 23.35 0.37 -1.14
CA HIS A 14 23.92 0.37 -2.48
C HIS A 14 24.14 -1.07 -2.92
N ASP A 15 23.69 -1.35 -4.14
CA ASP A 15 24.30 -2.25 -5.11
C ASP A 15 24.35 -3.75 -4.75
N GLU A 16 23.37 -4.51 -5.25
CA GLU A 16 23.60 -5.83 -5.87
C GLU A 16 22.26 -6.38 -6.37
N LEU A 17 21.87 -6.06 -7.62
CA LEU A 17 21.11 -6.99 -8.49
C LEU A 17 21.30 -6.56 -9.95
N SER A 18 22.52 -6.75 -10.43
CA SER A 18 22.80 -6.89 -11.87
C SER A 18 22.22 -8.22 -12.36
N GLY A 19 21.26 -8.15 -13.29
CA GLY A 19 21.02 -9.24 -14.23
C GLY A 19 19.62 -9.86 -14.21
N LYS A 20 18.64 -9.15 -14.78
CA LYS A 20 17.66 -9.75 -15.71
C LYS A 20 17.03 -8.66 -16.57
N GLU A 21 17.06 -8.91 -17.88
CA GLU A 21 16.81 -7.94 -18.93
C GLU A 21 15.34 -7.46 -18.99
N ARG A 22 15.20 -6.14 -18.96
CA ARG A 22 14.30 -5.25 -19.71
C ARG A 22 12.98 -5.83 -20.26
N LYS A 23 11.86 -5.39 -19.67
CA LYS A 23 10.74 -4.74 -20.37
C LYS A 23 10.17 -3.63 -19.47
N SER A 24 9.69 -2.53 -20.09
CA SER A 24 8.91 -1.40 -19.53
C SER A 24 9.60 -0.18 -18.89
N SER A 25 10.69 0.34 -19.47
CA SER A 25 11.32 1.61 -19.03
C SER A 25 10.49 2.89 -19.29
N ASP A 26 9.27 2.79 -19.84
CA ASP A 26 8.43 3.93 -20.25
C ASP A 26 7.21 4.18 -19.32
N ASP A 27 6.68 3.14 -18.68
CA ASP A 27 5.49 3.26 -17.80
C ASP A 27 5.80 3.88 -16.43
N SER A 28 6.98 3.61 -15.88
CA SER A 28 7.37 4.17 -14.58
C SER A 28 7.49 5.70 -14.65
N ASN A 29 8.02 6.24 -15.75
CA ASN A 29 8.07 7.68 -15.97
C ASN A 29 6.66 8.29 -16.07
N ASN A 30 5.75 7.59 -16.75
CA ASN A 30 4.38 8.08 -16.97
C ASN A 30 3.55 8.12 -15.68
N GLN A 31 3.77 7.17 -14.75
CA GLN A 31 3.12 7.20 -13.43
C GLN A 31 3.57 8.38 -12.56
N PHE A 32 4.88 8.69 -12.55
CA PHE A 32 5.38 9.87 -11.81
C PHE A 32 4.88 11.19 -12.44
N LEU A 33 4.83 11.27 -13.77
CA LEU A 33 4.24 12.40 -14.50
C LEU A 33 2.76 12.63 -14.13
N MET A 34 1.99 11.56 -13.95
CA MET A 34 0.56 11.64 -13.59
C MET A 34 0.34 12.05 -12.12
N LEU A 35 1.23 11.65 -11.22
CA LEU A 35 1.19 12.06 -9.82
C LEU A 35 1.60 13.52 -9.63
N ASP A 36 2.63 13.99 -10.34
CA ASP A 36 3.03 15.40 -10.31
C ASP A 36 1.92 16.30 -10.89
N PHE A 37 1.25 15.89 -11.97
CA PHE A 37 0.07 16.60 -12.47
C PHE A 37 -1.06 16.67 -11.43
N ALA A 38 -1.34 15.57 -10.72
CA ALA A 38 -2.35 15.57 -9.66
C ALA A 38 -1.97 16.47 -8.47
N VAL A 39 -0.68 16.72 -8.25
CA VAL A 39 -0.21 17.71 -7.26
C VAL A 39 -0.45 19.13 -7.77
N ASP A 40 -0.13 19.42 -9.03
CA ASP A 40 -0.36 20.74 -9.63
C ASP A 40 -1.85 21.12 -9.67
N GLU A 41 -2.73 20.15 -9.89
CA GLU A 41 -4.19 20.30 -9.85
C GLU A 41 -4.77 20.34 -8.42
N GLY A 42 -3.93 20.26 -7.38
CA GLY A 42 -4.37 20.32 -5.97
C GLY A 42 -5.14 19.09 -5.50
N LEU A 43 -5.06 17.97 -6.23
CA LEU A 43 -5.70 16.71 -5.85
C LEU A 43 -4.85 15.93 -4.82
N LEU A 44 -3.53 16.02 -4.97
CA LEU A 44 -2.54 15.42 -4.10
C LEU A 44 -1.64 16.50 -3.47
N GLN A 45 -1.06 16.19 -2.32
CA GLN A 45 0.01 16.94 -1.69
C GLN A 45 1.26 16.06 -1.65
N LYS A 46 2.39 16.62 -2.09
CA LYS A 46 3.68 15.94 -2.10
C LYS A 46 4.50 16.33 -0.87
N GLU A 47 4.88 15.34 -0.07
CA GLU A 47 5.79 15.50 1.08
C GLU A 47 7.05 14.65 0.83
N GLY A 48 8.08 15.26 0.23
CA GLY A 48 9.29 14.54 -0.19
C GLY A 48 8.97 13.56 -1.32
N ARG A 49 9.07 12.25 -1.04
CA ARG A 49 8.68 11.17 -1.96
C ARG A 49 7.26 10.64 -1.72
N ASN A 50 6.53 11.20 -0.75
CA ASN A 50 5.18 10.76 -0.39
C ASN A 50 4.09 11.60 -1.06
N TYR A 51 2.96 10.97 -1.37
CA TYR A 51 1.77 11.63 -1.92
C TYR A 51 0.57 11.36 -1.03
N ASN A 52 -0.05 12.40 -0.49
CA ASN A 52 -1.29 12.29 0.26
C ASN A 52 -2.42 12.94 -0.55
N PHE A 53 -3.66 12.46 -0.39
CA PHE A 53 -4.81 13.22 -0.89
C PHE A 53 -4.88 14.57 -0.19
N ALA A 54 -5.14 15.64 -0.95
CA ALA A 54 -5.24 16.97 -0.36
C ALA A 54 -6.42 17.08 0.62
N HIS A 55 -7.51 16.34 0.34
CA HIS A 55 -8.71 16.27 1.17
C HIS A 55 -9.37 14.90 1.14
N ASP A 56 -10.06 14.54 2.24
CA ASP A 56 -10.82 13.29 2.36
C ASP A 56 -11.90 13.13 1.28
N GLN A 57 -12.48 14.22 0.79
CA GLN A 57 -13.48 14.18 -0.29
C GLN A 57 -12.87 13.69 -1.61
N ILE A 58 -11.60 14.03 -1.88
CA ILE A 58 -10.88 13.60 -3.08
C ILE A 58 -10.57 12.11 -2.95
N GLN A 59 -10.12 11.68 -1.78
CA GLN A 59 -9.93 10.26 -1.50
C GLN A 59 -11.23 9.47 -1.64
N HIS A 60 -12.35 9.96 -1.12
CA HIS A 60 -13.66 9.32 -1.27
C HIS A 60 -14.12 9.27 -2.72
N ALA A 61 -13.93 10.34 -3.50
CA ALA A 61 -14.26 10.36 -4.91
C ALA A 61 -13.41 9.35 -5.69
N ALA A 62 -12.08 9.36 -5.48
CA ALA A 62 -11.16 8.40 -6.10
C ALA A 62 -11.51 6.96 -5.74
N TYR A 63 -11.81 6.68 -4.46
CA TYR A 63 -12.25 5.36 -4.01
C TYR A 63 -13.60 4.96 -4.63
N SER A 64 -14.52 5.92 -4.79
CA SER A 64 -15.84 5.67 -5.38
C SER A 64 -15.78 5.31 -6.86
N LEU A 65 -14.75 5.78 -7.58
CA LEU A 65 -14.51 5.44 -8.99
C LEU A 65 -14.06 3.98 -9.18
N ILE A 66 -13.56 3.32 -8.13
CA ILE A 66 -13.18 1.91 -8.19
C ILE A 66 -14.46 1.06 -8.17
N PRO A 67 -14.65 0.15 -9.14
CA PRO A 67 -15.78 -0.79 -9.16
C PRO A 67 -15.89 -1.57 -7.85
N GLU A 68 -17.11 -1.78 -7.35
CA GLU A 68 -17.33 -2.40 -6.03
C GLU A 68 -16.76 -3.82 -5.95
N ASP A 69 -16.81 -4.57 -7.05
CA ASP A 69 -16.27 -5.92 -7.20
C ASP A 69 -14.73 -5.96 -7.26
N GLU A 70 -14.08 -4.82 -7.52
CA GLU A 70 -12.61 -4.68 -7.51
C GLU A 70 -12.06 -4.17 -6.18
N ARG A 71 -12.87 -3.43 -5.41
CA ARG A 71 -12.44 -2.83 -4.13
C ARG A 71 -11.86 -3.85 -3.15
N GLY A 72 -12.47 -5.01 -3.01
CA GLY A 72 -11.95 -6.03 -2.10
C GLY A 72 -10.63 -6.65 -2.57
N ARG A 73 -10.42 -6.79 -3.89
CA ARG A 73 -9.11 -7.22 -4.43
C ARG A 73 -8.04 -6.17 -4.16
N LEU A 74 -8.36 -4.89 -4.31
CA LEU A 74 -7.47 -3.79 -3.99
C LEU A 74 -7.11 -3.78 -2.51
N HIS A 75 -8.08 -3.92 -1.62
CA HIS A 75 -7.85 -4.01 -0.18
C HIS A 75 -6.97 -5.18 0.22
N LYS A 76 -7.21 -6.38 -0.34
CA LYS A 76 -6.33 -7.54 -0.18
C LYS A 76 -4.90 -7.21 -0.64
N HIS A 77 -4.75 -6.57 -1.80
CA HIS A 77 -3.45 -6.23 -2.36
C HIS A 77 -2.69 -5.23 -1.46
N ILE A 78 -3.33 -4.15 -1.02
CA ILE A 78 -2.73 -3.16 -0.13
C ILE A 78 -2.28 -3.81 1.18
N GLY A 79 -3.14 -4.64 1.80
CA GLY A 79 -2.81 -5.37 3.02
C GLY A 79 -1.56 -6.24 2.87
N LYS A 80 -1.44 -6.98 1.75
CA LYS A 80 -0.23 -7.76 1.46
C LYS A 80 1.01 -6.91 1.25
N LEU A 81 0.90 -5.79 0.55
CA LEU A 81 2.05 -4.90 0.35
C LEU A 81 2.57 -4.38 1.68
N ILE A 82 1.68 -3.99 2.61
CA ILE A 82 2.09 -3.55 3.95
C ILE A 82 2.89 -4.65 4.65
N LEU A 83 2.44 -5.91 4.60
CA LEU A 83 3.16 -7.02 5.24
C LEU A 83 4.50 -7.37 4.57
N ILE A 84 4.66 -7.12 3.27
CA ILE A 84 5.89 -7.44 2.52
C ILE A 84 6.98 -6.39 2.75
N TYR A 85 6.59 -5.11 2.82
CA TYR A 85 7.53 -4.00 2.80
C TYR A 85 7.87 -3.43 4.17
N VAL A 86 7.21 -3.90 5.23
CA VAL A 86 7.44 -3.43 6.59
C VAL A 86 8.32 -4.43 7.32
N SER A 87 9.34 -3.91 7.99
CA SER A 87 10.25 -4.72 8.81
C SER A 87 9.51 -5.35 10.00
N ASP A 88 10.04 -6.44 10.56
CA ASP A 88 9.42 -7.08 11.74
C ASP A 88 9.31 -6.13 12.95
N ASP A 89 10.26 -5.20 13.08
CA ASP A 89 10.31 -4.20 14.15
C ASP A 89 9.21 -3.12 14.01
N GLU A 90 8.80 -2.82 12.77
CA GLU A 90 7.76 -1.82 12.45
C GLU A 90 6.38 -2.44 12.22
N LEU A 91 6.32 -3.76 12.00
CA LEU A 91 5.09 -4.48 11.71
C LEU A 91 4.02 -4.20 12.76
N ASP A 92 4.46 -4.09 14.01
CA ASP A 92 3.63 -3.84 15.16
C ASP A 92 2.92 -2.47 15.14
N ASP A 93 3.51 -1.46 14.50
CA ASP A 93 2.96 -0.10 14.38
C ASP A 93 1.93 0.01 13.25
N VAL A 94 2.02 -0.87 12.25
CA VAL A 94 1.11 -0.91 11.09
C VAL A 94 0.20 -2.13 11.08
N LEU A 95 0.31 -3.01 12.07
CA LEU A 95 -0.41 -4.28 12.10
C LEU A 95 -1.92 -4.05 11.98
N PHE A 96 -2.45 -3.11 12.75
CA PHE A 96 -3.85 -2.71 12.69
C PHE A 96 -4.29 -2.26 11.29
N LEU A 97 -3.44 -1.53 10.60
CA LEU A 97 -3.72 -1.10 9.24
C LEU A 97 -3.71 -2.29 8.27
N ALA A 98 -2.68 -3.14 8.34
CA ALA A 98 -2.56 -4.30 7.48
C ALA A 98 -3.78 -5.22 7.62
N VAL A 99 -4.20 -5.52 8.86
CA VAL A 99 -5.37 -6.37 9.10
C VAL A 99 -6.68 -5.69 8.72
N ASP A 100 -6.85 -4.38 8.92
CA ASP A 100 -8.04 -3.65 8.42
C ASP A 100 -8.17 -3.75 6.90
N GLN A 101 -7.07 -3.59 6.17
CA GLN A 101 -7.07 -3.76 4.71
C GLN A 101 -7.38 -5.20 4.31
N LEU A 102 -6.74 -6.19 4.93
CA LEU A 102 -7.00 -7.60 4.61
C LEU A 102 -8.43 -8.02 4.95
N ASN A 103 -9.00 -7.52 6.05
CA ASN A 103 -10.38 -7.81 6.45
C ASN A 103 -11.39 -7.24 5.44
N ARG A 104 -11.16 -6.03 4.91
CA ARG A 104 -11.99 -5.46 3.83
C ARG A 104 -11.86 -6.23 2.53
N GLY A 105 -10.73 -6.91 2.32
CA GLY A 105 -10.48 -7.80 1.18
C GLY A 105 -10.79 -9.27 1.44
N ALA A 106 -11.34 -9.65 2.61
CA ALA A 106 -11.42 -11.04 3.05
C ALA A 106 -12.24 -11.94 2.12
N ALA A 107 -13.24 -11.38 1.43
CA ALA A 107 -14.02 -12.10 0.42
C ALA A 107 -13.17 -12.64 -0.75
N PHE A 108 -11.95 -12.13 -0.95
CA PHE A 108 -11.01 -12.55 -1.99
C PHE A 108 -9.85 -13.39 -1.44
N ILE A 109 -9.92 -13.81 -0.17
CA ILE A 109 -8.98 -14.73 0.46
C ILE A 109 -9.62 -16.12 0.46
N GLU A 110 -9.29 -16.92 -0.56
CA GLU A 110 -9.93 -18.21 -0.82
C GLU A 110 -9.16 -19.37 -0.17
N GLU A 111 -7.83 -19.30 -0.22
CA GLU A 111 -6.92 -20.33 0.32
C GLU A 111 -7.02 -20.42 1.84
N GLU A 112 -7.12 -21.64 2.35
CA GLU A 112 -7.32 -21.86 3.79
C GLU A 112 -6.12 -21.42 4.62
N GLU A 113 -4.91 -21.64 4.09
CA GLU A 113 -3.66 -21.15 4.71
C GLU A 113 -3.69 -19.63 4.86
N GLU A 114 -4.09 -18.91 3.80
CA GLU A 114 -4.16 -17.45 3.81
C GLU A 114 -5.24 -16.92 4.80
N LYS A 115 -6.34 -17.66 4.99
CA LYS A 115 -7.33 -17.34 6.03
C LYS A 115 -6.78 -17.57 7.43
N MET A 116 -6.01 -18.64 7.64
CA MET A 116 -5.37 -18.92 8.92
C MET A 116 -4.33 -17.84 9.27
N ASP A 117 -3.55 -17.40 8.29
CA ASP A 117 -2.61 -16.29 8.46
C ASP A 117 -3.33 -15.00 8.86
N LEU A 118 -4.41 -14.64 8.16
CA LEU A 118 -5.22 -13.47 8.51
C LEU A 118 -5.83 -13.61 9.91
N ALA A 119 -6.29 -14.79 10.31
CA ALA A 119 -6.82 -15.02 11.65
C ALA A 119 -5.74 -14.82 12.74
N MET A 120 -4.51 -15.29 12.49
CA MET A 120 -3.38 -15.11 13.40
C MET A 120 -2.98 -13.64 13.52
N LEU A 121 -2.95 -12.91 12.40
CA LEU A 121 -2.66 -11.47 12.38
C LEU A 121 -3.75 -10.68 13.13
N ASN A 122 -5.03 -11.03 12.94
CA ASN A 122 -6.13 -10.42 13.67
C ASN A 122 -6.06 -10.70 15.17
N LEU A 123 -5.68 -11.91 15.58
CA LEU A 123 -5.46 -12.24 16.99
C LEU A 123 -4.35 -11.37 17.59
N ARG A 124 -3.18 -11.32 16.94
CA ARG A 124 -2.06 -10.48 17.37
C ARG A 124 -2.46 -9.00 17.46
N ALA A 125 -3.28 -8.51 16.53
CA ALA A 125 -3.78 -7.13 16.57
C ALA A 125 -4.74 -6.90 17.75
N GLY A 126 -5.60 -7.86 18.07
CA GLY A 126 -6.56 -7.77 19.18
C GLY A 126 -5.97 -7.96 20.58
N GLU A 127 -4.74 -8.48 20.67
CA GLU A 127 -4.00 -8.61 21.94
C GLU A 127 -3.18 -7.36 22.30
N LYS A 128 -3.16 -6.35 21.42
CA LYS A 128 -2.60 -5.02 21.67
C LYS A 128 -3.64 -4.05 22.25
#